data_AF-A0A6J1PPP0-F1
#
_entry.id   AF-A0A6J1PPP0-F1
#
_cell.length_a   1.000
_cell.length_b   1.000
_cell.length_c   1.000
_cell.angle_alpha   90.00
_cell.angle_beta   90.00
_cell.angle_gamma   90.00
#
_symmetry.space_group_name_H-M   'P 1'
#
loop_
_entity.id
_entity.type
_entity.pdbx_description
1 polymer ?
#
loop_
_entity_poly.entity_id
_entity_poly.type
_entity_poly.pdbx_seq_one_letter_code
_entity_poly.pdbx_strand_id
1 'polypeptide(L)'
;MTAWDDEVNGTTIKMMHLKYGISIPYTIWKEIKKLRRPSLFVRQLSRSLWGVHKLMNRAVVLEKCKNRLPNRSPRKPLTPVKKAVLRKCYSAFIEMHHKKEKKKLINKWTRYLSIYINFLIETKIKEEEENQRKLQCASPNSSASSQSRSSQSADSNSNKSSNESSDSD
;
A
#
# COMPACT_ATOMS: atom_id res chain seq x y z
N MET A 1 -28.27 -10.52 4.00
CA MET A 1 -27.30 -9.83 4.88
C MET A 1 -28.01 -9.65 6.19
N THR A 2 -27.41 -10.10 7.27
CA THR A 2 -28.04 -10.18 8.60
C THR A 2 -27.13 -9.47 9.59
N ALA A 3 -27.70 -8.73 10.53
CA ALA A 3 -26.94 -8.08 11.59
C ALA A 3 -27.10 -8.84 12.90
N TRP A 4 -26.08 -8.82 13.74
CA TRP A 4 -26.07 -9.39 15.09
C TRP A 4 -25.12 -8.58 15.98
N ASP A 5 -25.14 -8.83 17.27
CA ASP A 5 -24.25 -8.17 18.23
C ASP A 5 -23.09 -9.11 18.59
N ASP A 6 -21.88 -8.55 18.71
CA ASP A 6 -20.63 -9.26 19.00
C ASP A 6 -19.86 -8.53 20.09
N GLU A 7 -19.18 -9.25 20.99
CA GLU A 7 -18.42 -8.64 22.08
C GLU A 7 -16.95 -8.52 21.71
N VAL A 8 -16.45 -7.29 21.61
CA VAL A 8 -15.04 -7.00 21.32
C VAL A 8 -14.48 -6.13 22.44
N ASN A 9 -13.53 -6.68 23.20
CA ASN A 9 -12.88 -5.99 24.33
C ASN A 9 -13.89 -5.46 25.38
N GLY A 10 -14.94 -6.23 25.69
CA GLY A 10 -15.96 -5.84 26.66
C GLY A 10 -16.95 -4.78 26.14
N THR A 11 -16.90 -4.42 24.86
CA THR A 11 -17.88 -3.55 24.21
C THR A 11 -18.71 -4.36 23.21
N THR A 12 -20.03 -4.26 23.32
CA THR A 12 -20.95 -4.85 22.34
C THR A 12 -20.96 -4.02 21.06
N ILE A 13 -20.51 -4.61 19.96
CA ILE A 13 -20.48 -4.01 18.63
C ILE A 13 -21.46 -4.73 17.73
N LYS A 14 -22.41 -3.98 17.15
CA LYS A 14 -23.29 -4.50 16.12
C LYS A 14 -22.51 -4.80 14.85
N MET A 15 -22.55 -6.05 14.41
CA MET A 15 -21.88 -6.58 13.22
C MET A 15 -22.87 -6.77 12.08
N MET A 16 -22.38 -6.63 10.85
CA MET A 16 -23.10 -6.95 9.62
C MET A 16 -22.43 -8.12 8.91
N HIS A 17 -23.19 -9.19 8.70
CA HIS A 17 -22.78 -10.31 7.87
C HIS A 17 -22.89 -9.99 6.39
N LEU A 18 -21.77 -10.15 5.71
CA LEU A 18 -21.71 -9.97 4.26
C LEU A 18 -21.91 -11.31 3.55
N LYS A 19 -20.95 -12.24 3.70
CA LYS A 19 -21.00 -13.63 3.18
C LYS A 19 -19.79 -14.43 3.68
N TYR A 20 -19.86 -15.76 3.61
CA TYR A 20 -18.75 -16.69 3.86
C TYR A 20 -18.09 -16.50 5.24
N GLY A 21 -18.93 -16.28 6.26
CA GLY A 21 -18.45 -16.00 7.63
C GLY A 21 -17.74 -14.66 7.80
N ILE A 22 -17.72 -13.78 6.78
CA ILE A 22 -17.13 -12.46 6.89
C ILE A 22 -18.17 -11.44 7.33
N SER A 23 -17.87 -10.79 8.45
CA SER A 23 -18.63 -9.69 9.00
C SER A 23 -17.77 -8.44 9.18
N ILE A 24 -18.40 -7.27 9.12
CA ILE A 24 -17.77 -5.99 9.44
C ILE A 24 -18.70 -5.21 10.37
N PRO A 25 -18.21 -4.22 11.13
CA PRO A 25 -19.06 -3.38 11.95
C PRO A 25 -20.21 -2.76 11.16
N TYR A 26 -21.41 -2.80 11.72
CA TYR A 26 -22.65 -2.36 11.08
C TYR A 26 -22.60 -0.86 10.75
N THR A 27 -22.01 -0.05 11.62
CA THR A 27 -21.80 1.40 11.42
C THR A 27 -21.01 1.66 10.14
N ILE A 28 -19.87 0.98 9.98
CA ILE A 28 -19.02 1.05 8.79
C ILE A 28 -19.78 0.59 7.54
N TRP A 29 -20.54 -0.51 7.63
CA TRP A 29 -21.35 -0.97 6.50
C TRP A 29 -22.42 0.06 6.08
N LYS A 30 -23.07 0.71 7.05
CA LYS A 30 -24.08 1.75 6.81
C LYS A 30 -23.48 2.94 6.04
N GLU A 31 -22.26 3.34 6.37
CA GLU A 31 -21.54 4.38 5.64
C GLU A 31 -21.17 3.94 4.22
N ILE A 32 -20.62 2.74 4.07
CA ILE A 32 -20.23 2.18 2.77
C ILE A 32 -21.42 2.14 1.80
N LYS A 33 -22.60 1.71 2.27
CA LYS A 33 -23.82 1.65 1.45
C LYS A 33 -24.30 3.00 0.92
N LYS A 34 -23.96 4.11 1.59
CA LYS A 34 -24.37 5.45 1.16
C LYS A 34 -23.50 6.01 0.04
N LEU A 35 -22.32 5.43 -0.19
CA LEU A 35 -21.39 5.90 -1.21
C LEU A 35 -22.02 5.79 -2.60
N ARG A 36 -21.79 6.79 -3.46
CA ARG A 36 -22.25 6.75 -4.87
C ARG A 36 -21.15 6.38 -5.85
N ARG A 37 -19.88 6.66 -5.50
CA ARG A 37 -18.74 6.45 -6.39
C ARG A 37 -18.20 5.02 -6.28
N PRO A 38 -18.12 4.24 -7.38
CA PRO A 38 -17.64 2.86 -7.35
C PRO A 38 -16.23 2.68 -6.75
N SER A 39 -15.30 3.59 -7.05
CA SER A 39 -13.94 3.55 -6.51
C SER A 39 -13.89 3.74 -4.99
N LEU A 40 -14.69 4.67 -4.46
CA LEU A 40 -14.80 4.92 -3.02
C LEU A 40 -15.42 3.73 -2.29
N PHE A 41 -16.44 3.11 -2.89
CA PHE A 41 -17.04 1.89 -2.35
C PHE A 41 -16.00 0.78 -2.19
N VAL A 42 -15.22 0.50 -3.25
CA VAL A 42 -14.15 -0.50 -3.20
C VAL A 42 -13.10 -0.15 -2.15
N ARG A 43 -12.72 1.13 -2.06
CA ARG A 43 -11.74 1.62 -1.08
C ARG A 43 -12.17 1.35 0.36
N GLN A 44 -13.37 1.81 0.74
CA GLN A 44 -13.85 1.67 2.12
C GLN A 44 -14.15 0.20 2.48
N LEU A 45 -14.75 -0.55 1.57
CA LEU A 45 -15.05 -1.96 1.83
C LEU A 45 -13.77 -2.79 1.95
N SER A 46 -12.77 -2.58 1.08
CA SER A 46 -11.49 -3.30 1.19
C SER A 46 -10.74 -2.95 2.48
N ARG A 47 -10.74 -1.69 2.91
CA ARG A 47 -10.19 -1.30 4.21
C ARG A 47 -10.87 -2.05 5.36
N SER A 48 -12.19 -2.18 5.32
CA SER A 48 -12.97 -2.88 6.35
C SER A 48 -12.73 -4.40 6.35
N LEU A 49 -12.51 -4.99 5.16
CA LEU A 49 -12.29 -6.42 5.02
C LEU A 49 -10.89 -6.87 5.45
N TRP A 50 -9.84 -6.11 5.13
CA TRP A 50 -8.45 -6.52 5.39
C TRP A 50 -7.77 -5.72 6.50
N GLY A 51 -8.17 -4.47 6.73
CA GLY A 51 -7.36 -3.48 7.44
C GLY A 51 -6.25 -2.92 6.54
N VAL A 52 -5.82 -1.68 6.82
CA VAL A 52 -4.86 -0.93 5.98
C VAL A 52 -3.53 -1.66 5.87
N HIS A 53 -2.92 -2.01 7.01
CA HIS A 53 -1.59 -2.63 7.06
C HIS A 53 -1.54 -3.97 6.31
N LYS A 54 -2.53 -4.84 6.54
CA LYS A 54 -2.60 -6.14 5.87
C LYS A 54 -2.89 -5.96 4.38
N LEU A 55 -3.68 -4.96 3.98
CA LEU A 55 -4.04 -4.72 2.59
C LEU A 55 -2.86 -4.22 1.75
N MET A 56 -2.02 -3.34 2.31
CA MET A 56 -0.80 -2.86 1.65
C MET A 56 0.15 -3.99 1.26
N ASN A 57 0.27 -5.02 2.11
CA ASN A 57 1.12 -6.17 1.82
C ASN A 57 0.41 -7.26 0.98
N ARG A 58 -0.62 -6.89 0.23
CA ARG A 58 -1.38 -7.80 -0.64
C ARG A 58 -1.36 -7.34 -2.09
N ALA A 59 -1.61 -8.25 -3.01
CA ALA A 59 -1.63 -7.98 -4.45
C ALA A 59 -2.89 -8.55 -5.12
N VAL A 60 -3.43 -7.80 -6.08
CA VAL A 60 -4.51 -8.30 -6.96
C VAL A 60 -3.94 -9.30 -7.97
N VAL A 61 -2.79 -8.97 -8.56
CA VAL A 61 -1.99 -9.83 -9.46
C VAL A 61 -0.53 -9.69 -9.02
N LEU A 62 0.08 -10.78 -8.57
CA LEU A 62 1.45 -10.75 -7.99
C LEU A 62 2.50 -10.33 -9.02
N GLU A 63 2.43 -10.88 -10.23
CA GLU A 63 3.38 -10.63 -11.32
C GLU A 63 3.46 -9.16 -11.73
N LYS A 64 2.39 -8.39 -11.52
CA LYS A 64 2.30 -6.98 -11.93
C LYS A 64 2.75 -6.00 -10.84
N CYS A 65 3.27 -6.50 -9.73
CA CYS A 65 3.66 -5.67 -8.59
C CYS A 65 5.07 -5.10 -8.76
N LYS A 66 5.16 -3.87 -9.29
CA LYS A 66 6.42 -3.12 -9.40
C LYS A 66 6.84 -2.48 -8.07
N ASN A 67 5.90 -1.83 -7.39
CA ASN A 67 6.16 -1.09 -6.15
C ASN A 67 6.04 -2.02 -4.94
N ARG A 68 7.04 -1.96 -4.05
CA ARG A 68 7.13 -2.73 -2.80
C ARG A 68 7.49 -1.79 -1.66
N LEU A 69 7.02 -2.13 -0.46
CA LEU A 69 7.49 -1.46 0.75
C LEU A 69 8.95 -1.90 1.00
N PRO A 70 9.88 -0.97 1.30
CA PRO A 70 11.25 -1.32 1.63
C PRO A 70 11.29 -2.16 2.90
N ASN A 71 12.22 -3.11 2.99
CA ASN A 71 12.44 -3.95 4.17
C ASN A 71 11.20 -4.74 4.66
N ARG A 72 10.26 -5.09 3.76
CA ARG A 72 9.08 -5.89 4.08
C ARG A 72 9.08 -7.22 3.36
N SER A 73 8.41 -8.19 3.97
CA SER A 73 8.18 -9.51 3.38
C SER A 73 7.47 -9.42 2.03
N PRO A 74 7.67 -10.39 1.13
CA PRO A 74 7.02 -10.42 -0.18
C PRO A 74 5.49 -10.27 -0.09
N ARG A 75 4.93 -9.56 -1.07
CA ARG A 75 3.48 -9.36 -1.18
C ARG A 75 2.78 -10.70 -1.33
N LYS A 76 1.67 -10.87 -0.62
CA LYS A 76 0.82 -12.06 -0.68
C LYS A 76 -0.37 -11.83 -1.61
N PRO A 77 -0.97 -12.87 -2.23
CA PRO A 77 -2.21 -12.69 -2.98
C PRO A 77 -3.33 -12.26 -2.03
N LEU A 78 -4.36 -11.57 -2.56
CA LEU A 78 -5.58 -11.30 -1.80
C LEU A 78 -6.22 -12.60 -1.30
N THR A 79 -6.71 -12.59 -0.05
CA THR A 79 -7.43 -13.73 0.52
C THR A 79 -8.65 -14.08 -0.35
N PRO A 80 -8.76 -15.31 -0.88
CA PRO A 80 -9.81 -15.67 -1.84
C PRO A 80 -11.23 -15.40 -1.34
N VAL A 81 -11.51 -15.75 -0.08
CA VAL A 81 -12.83 -15.55 0.54
C VAL A 81 -13.21 -14.07 0.59
N LYS A 82 -12.32 -13.21 1.12
CA LYS A 82 -12.55 -11.76 1.20
C LYS A 82 -12.64 -11.11 -0.19
N LYS A 83 -11.86 -11.59 -1.16
CA LYS A 83 -11.95 -11.18 -2.58
C LYS A 83 -13.33 -11.50 -3.16
N ALA A 84 -13.86 -12.69 -2.89
CA ALA A 84 -15.20 -13.08 -3.33
C ALA A 84 -16.30 -12.22 -2.68
N VAL A 85 -16.17 -11.90 -1.39
CA VAL A 85 -17.09 -10.97 -0.70
C VAL A 85 -17.07 -9.59 -1.38
N LEU A 86 -15.90 -9.01 -1.57
CA LEU A 86 -15.75 -7.70 -2.23
C LEU A 86 -16.40 -7.70 -3.63
N ARG A 87 -16.12 -8.71 -4.45
CA ARG A 87 -16.70 -8.84 -5.80
C ARG A 87 -18.23 -8.90 -5.74
N LYS A 88 -18.80 -9.69 -4.83
CA LYS A 88 -20.26 -9.85 -4.71
C LYS A 88 -20.92 -8.56 -4.23
N CYS A 89 -20.39 -7.94 -3.17
CA CYS A 89 -20.90 -6.67 -2.65
C CYS A 89 -20.81 -5.55 -3.70
N TYR A 90 -19.70 -5.47 -4.45
CA TYR A 90 -19.54 -4.51 -5.53
C TYR A 90 -20.52 -4.75 -6.68
N SER A 91 -20.75 -6.01 -7.05
CA SER A 91 -21.72 -6.35 -8.10
C SER A 91 -23.13 -5.88 -7.74
N ALA A 92 -23.58 -6.17 -6.51
CA ALA A 92 -24.85 -5.68 -6.00
C ALA A 92 -24.92 -4.15 -5.95
N PHE A 93 -23.83 -3.49 -5.53
CA PHE A 93 -23.71 -2.03 -5.53
C PHE A 93 -23.89 -1.43 -6.94
N ILE A 94 -23.25 -2.00 -7.96
CA ILE A 94 -23.38 -1.55 -9.35
C ILE A 94 -24.78 -1.78 -9.88
N GLU A 95 -25.43 -2.89 -9.54
CA GLU A 95 -26.82 -3.16 -9.92
C GLU A 95 -27.79 -2.14 -9.33
N MET A 96 -27.57 -1.71 -8.09
CA MET A 96 -28.42 -0.73 -7.42
C MET A 96 -28.20 0.70 -7.93
N HIS A 97 -26.96 1.12 -8.10
CA HIS A 97 -26.63 2.54 -8.33
C HIS A 97 -26.22 2.89 -9.76
N HIS A 98 -25.76 1.90 -10.54
CA HIS A 98 -25.13 2.11 -11.85
C HIS A 98 -25.66 1.12 -12.91
N LYS A 99 -26.96 0.78 -12.83
CA LYS A 99 -27.59 -0.27 -13.66
C LYS A 99 -27.34 -0.08 -15.16
N LYS A 100 -27.43 1.16 -15.67
CA LYS A 100 -27.20 1.50 -17.09
C LYS A 100 -25.76 1.24 -17.54
N GLU A 101 -24.79 1.42 -16.65
CA GLU A 101 -23.35 1.28 -16.94
C GLU A 101 -22.78 -0.07 -16.46
N LYS A 102 -23.63 -0.99 -15.99
CA LYS A 102 -23.22 -2.26 -15.36
C LYS A 102 -22.16 -3.00 -16.18
N LYS A 103 -22.38 -3.17 -17.49
CA LYS A 103 -21.45 -3.88 -18.39
C LYS A 103 -20.03 -3.29 -18.35
N LYS A 104 -19.92 -1.95 -18.27
CA LYS A 104 -18.63 -1.23 -18.24
C LYS A 104 -17.97 -1.28 -16.87
N LEU A 105 -18.74 -1.30 -15.78
CA LEU A 105 -18.24 -1.12 -14.41
C LEU A 105 -18.02 -2.43 -13.64
N ILE A 106 -18.72 -3.51 -13.98
CA ILE A 106 -18.77 -4.73 -13.18
C ILE A 106 -17.39 -5.35 -12.91
N ASN A 107 -16.45 -5.23 -13.87
CA ASN A 107 -15.10 -5.78 -13.77
C ASN A 107 -14.05 -4.74 -13.30
N LYS A 108 -14.42 -3.48 -13.06
CA LYS A 108 -13.46 -2.42 -12.69
C LYS A 108 -12.99 -2.46 -11.24
N TRP A 109 -13.63 -3.24 -10.37
CA TRP A 109 -13.27 -3.29 -8.95
C TRP A 109 -11.81 -3.70 -8.70
N THR A 110 -11.25 -4.59 -9.53
CA THR A 110 -9.83 -4.99 -9.45
C THR A 110 -8.91 -3.82 -9.71
N ARG A 111 -9.19 -3.01 -10.73
CA ARG A 111 -8.45 -1.78 -11.05
C ARG A 111 -8.52 -0.79 -9.90
N TYR A 112 -9.72 -0.53 -9.37
CA TYR A 112 -9.88 0.39 -8.23
C TYR A 112 -9.11 -0.09 -7.00
N LEU A 113 -9.14 -1.39 -6.73
CA LEU A 113 -8.41 -1.97 -5.60
C LEU A 113 -6.89 -1.88 -5.79
N SER A 114 -6.37 -2.18 -6.99
CA SER A 114 -4.94 -2.06 -7.30
C SER A 114 -4.43 -0.63 -7.12
N ILE A 115 -5.17 0.35 -7.65
CA ILE A 115 -4.84 1.78 -7.48
C ILE A 115 -4.82 2.14 -5.99
N TYR A 116 -5.82 1.70 -5.22
CA TYR A 116 -5.87 2.00 -3.80
C TYR A 116 -4.72 1.35 -3.00
N ILE A 117 -4.37 0.10 -3.29
CA ILE A 117 -3.24 -0.55 -2.63
C ILE A 117 -1.94 0.21 -2.90
N ASN A 118 -1.69 0.62 -4.14
CA ASN A 118 -0.50 1.41 -4.49
C ASN A 118 -0.51 2.77 -3.78
N PHE A 119 -1.65 3.45 -3.74
CA PHE A 119 -1.81 4.69 -2.96
C PHE A 119 -1.41 4.48 -1.49
N LEU A 120 -1.88 3.42 -0.84
CA LEU A 120 -1.51 3.13 0.55
C LEU A 120 -0.01 2.87 0.74
N ILE A 121 0.61 2.18 -0.22
CA ILE A 121 2.07 1.93 -0.21
C ILE A 121 2.83 3.24 -0.35
N GLU A 122 2.50 4.05 -1.36
CA GLU A 122 3.16 5.33 -1.62
C GLU A 122 3.00 6.29 -0.45
N THR A 123 1.81 6.36 0.16
CA THR A 123 1.59 7.15 1.38
C THR A 123 2.49 6.66 2.51
N LYS A 124 2.59 5.34 2.73
CA LYS A 124 3.43 4.79 3.79
C LYS A 124 4.92 5.08 3.58
N ILE A 125 5.41 4.95 2.35
CA ILE A 125 6.81 5.24 2.01
C ILE A 125 7.12 6.72 2.31
N LYS A 126 6.25 7.63 1.88
CA LYS A 126 6.40 9.07 2.15
C LYS A 126 6.40 9.39 3.64
N GLU A 127 5.50 8.78 4.41
CA GLU A 127 5.47 8.93 5.87
C GLU A 127 6.78 8.45 6.54
N GLU A 128 7.33 7.32 6.08
CA GLU A 128 8.58 6.77 6.61
C GLU A 128 9.79 7.66 6.28
N GLU A 129 9.86 8.17 5.05
CA GLU A 129 10.88 9.14 4.63
C GLU A 129 10.81 10.46 5.42
N GLU A 130 9.61 10.99 5.64
CA GLU A 130 9.41 12.22 6.42
C GLU A 130 9.82 12.02 7.89
N ASN A 131 9.46 10.89 8.49
CA ASN A 131 9.83 10.56 9.86
C ASN A 131 11.36 10.39 10.01
N GLN A 132 12.04 9.77 9.04
CA GLN A 132 13.49 9.65 9.04
C GLN A 132 14.17 11.03 8.95
N ARG A 133 13.67 11.92 8.08
CA ARG A 133 14.18 13.30 7.98
C ARG A 133 14.01 14.08 9.28
N LYS A 134 12.86 13.97 9.94
CA LYS A 134 12.61 14.63 11.24
C LYS A 134 13.57 14.13 12.33
N LEU A 135 13.84 12.83 12.38
CA LEU A 135 14.79 12.25 13.34
C LEU A 135 16.23 12.70 13.09
N GLN A 136 16.63 12.88 11.82
CA GLN A 136 17.95 13.40 11.46
C GLN A 136 18.12 14.89 11.83
N CYS A 137 17.08 15.72 11.69
CA CYS A 137 17.15 17.14 12.08
C CYS A 137 16.97 17.39 13.59
N ALA A 138 16.43 16.43 14.35
CA ALA A 138 16.19 16.55 15.79
C ALA A 138 17.41 16.15 16.66
N SER A 139 18.55 15.76 16.07
CA SER A 139 19.81 15.56 16.80
C SER A 139 20.73 16.79 16.66
N PRO A 140 20.81 17.67 17.68
CA PRO A 140 21.90 18.63 17.75
C PRO A 140 23.15 17.97 18.36
N ASN A 141 24.29 18.15 17.68
CA ASN A 141 25.69 17.87 18.05
C ASN A 141 26.26 16.46 17.82
N SER A 142 27.13 16.33 16.81
CA SER A 142 28.59 16.45 17.01
C SER A 142 29.39 16.12 15.74
N SER A 143 29.80 17.14 15.00
CA SER A 143 31.10 17.16 14.32
C SER A 143 31.44 18.59 13.90
N ALA A 144 31.64 19.43 14.91
CA ALA A 144 32.67 20.46 14.80
C ALA A 144 34.02 19.73 14.91
N SER A 145 34.66 19.47 13.78
CA SER A 145 36.09 19.15 13.75
C SER A 145 36.76 20.14 12.81
N SER A 146 37.07 21.30 13.38
CA SER A 146 38.11 22.20 12.91
C SER A 146 39.44 21.43 12.88
N GLN A 147 40.04 21.26 11.70
CA GLN A 147 41.48 21.06 11.59
C GLN A 147 42.01 21.92 10.46
N SER A 148 42.39 23.14 10.85
CA SER A 148 43.40 23.95 10.19
C SER A 148 44.80 23.40 10.57
N ARG A 149 45.63 23.06 9.58
CA ARG A 149 47.10 23.15 9.64
C ARG A 149 47.76 22.94 8.26
N SER A 150 48.21 24.07 7.72
CA SER A 150 49.44 24.35 6.94
C SER A 150 50.47 23.24 6.62
N SER A 151 50.77 23.16 5.31
CA SER A 151 52.10 23.25 4.65
C SER A 151 53.10 22.06 4.61
N GLN A 152 53.77 21.98 3.44
CA GLN A 152 55.02 21.26 3.06
C GLN A 152 54.88 19.75 2.76
N SER A 153 55.56 19.10 1.82
CA SER A 153 56.38 19.42 0.64
C SER A 153 56.84 18.07 0.03
N ALA A 154 57.09 18.06 -1.28
CA ALA A 154 58.06 17.22 -2.00
C ALA A 154 57.78 15.73 -2.33
N ASP A 155 58.28 15.42 -3.53
CA ASP A 155 58.79 14.14 -4.08
C ASP A 155 57.86 13.14 -4.80
N SER A 156 57.87 13.28 -6.13
CA SER A 156 58.58 12.41 -7.11
C SER A 156 58.20 10.93 -7.30
N ASN A 157 58.28 10.55 -8.58
CA ASN A 157 58.37 9.21 -9.21
C ASN A 157 57.07 8.44 -9.45
N SER A 158 56.62 8.34 -10.71
CA SER A 158 57.13 7.51 -11.83
C SER A 158 56.74 6.02 -11.72
N ASN A 159 55.79 5.59 -12.54
CA ASN A 159 55.75 4.31 -13.27
C ASN A 159 54.55 4.38 -14.22
N LYS A 160 54.71 4.48 -15.55
CA LYS A 160 55.24 3.53 -16.55
C LYS A 160 54.24 2.42 -16.92
N SER A 161 54.01 2.33 -18.24
CA SER A 161 53.44 1.24 -19.07
C SER A 161 51.92 1.12 -19.08
N SER A 162 51.18 1.43 -20.16
CA SER A 162 51.20 1.00 -21.58
C SER A 162 50.45 -0.32 -21.85
N ASN A 163 49.60 -0.24 -22.87
CA ASN A 163 49.03 -1.29 -23.75
C ASN A 163 47.83 -2.10 -23.22
N GLU A 164 46.80 -2.42 -24.01
CA GLU A 164 46.49 -2.21 -25.43
C GLU A 164 44.98 -2.43 -25.63
N SER A 165 44.37 -1.64 -26.51
CA SER A 165 42.97 -1.76 -26.94
C SER A 165 42.92 -1.80 -28.46
N SER A 166 41.98 -2.60 -28.99
CA SER A 166 41.41 -2.56 -30.36
C SER A 166 42.33 -2.94 -31.53
N ASP A 167 41.88 -3.41 -32.69
CA ASP A 167 40.70 -4.12 -33.22
C ASP A 167 40.98 -4.23 -34.74
N SER A 168 40.33 -5.16 -35.43
CA SER A 168 40.23 -5.28 -36.92
C SER A 168 41.49 -5.81 -37.65
N ASP A 169 41.43 -6.74 -38.61
CA ASP A 169 40.37 -7.33 -39.46
C ASP A 169 40.48 -8.87 -39.50
#